data_AF-A0A6G1RFQ5-F1
#
_entry.id   AF-A0A6G1RFQ5-F1
#
_cell.length_a   1.000
_cell.length_b   1.000
_cell.length_c   1.000
_cell.angle_alpha   90.00
_cell.angle_beta   90.00
_cell.angle_gamma   90.00
#
_symmetry.space_group_name_H-M   'P 1'
#
loop_
_entity.id
_entity.type
_entity.pdbx_description
1 polymer ?
#
loop_
_entity_poly.entity_id
_entity_poly.type
_entity_poly.pdbx_seq_one_letter_code
_entity_poly.pdbx_strand_id
1 'polypeptide(L)'
;HVETEGREEMRLLQQDREEDTNGEVTSATNLACYMQDPDFGYQDFARRNEDQTQVFRVQDYSWEDHGFSLVNRLYSDIGHLLDEKFRLVDGLQSSAMAKRQGCEPSVFKRGVWNYIHCMFGIRYDDYDYAEVNQLLERMLKVYIKTVTCYPEKTNSEMFDRFWKQFKHSEKVHVNLLILEARMQAELLYALQAITQYMIS
;
A
#
# COMPACT_ATOMS: atom_id res chain seq x y z
N HIS A 1 39.66 -9.90 44.40
CA HIS A 1 38.81 -10.99 43.87
C HIS A 1 37.54 -10.50 43.18
N VAL A 2 36.96 -9.35 43.57
CA VAL A 2 35.70 -8.85 42.97
C VAL A 2 35.88 -8.18 41.58
N GLU A 3 37.09 -7.71 41.21
CA GLU A 3 37.31 -7.06 39.90
C GLU A 3 37.56 -8.04 38.74
N THR A 4 37.84 -9.31 39.03
CA THR A 4 38.07 -10.35 38.01
C THR A 4 36.76 -11.00 37.54
N GLU A 5 35.77 -11.15 38.42
CA GLU A 5 34.47 -11.77 38.09
C GLU A 5 33.64 -10.90 37.12
N GLY A 6 33.64 -9.58 37.31
CA GLY A 6 32.91 -8.66 36.41
C GLY A 6 33.49 -8.57 34.99
N ARG A 7 34.74 -9.02 34.78
CA ARG A 7 35.39 -9.04 33.46
C ARG A 7 35.15 -10.36 32.71
N GLU A 8 34.86 -11.44 33.43
CA GLU A 8 34.46 -12.73 32.87
C GLU A 8 32.97 -12.76 32.53
N GLU A 9 32.09 -12.18 33.36
CA GLU A 9 30.66 -12.01 33.02
C GLU A 9 30.46 -11.16 31.75
N MET A 10 31.26 -10.10 31.57
CA MET A 10 31.17 -9.24 30.39
C MET A 10 31.71 -9.92 29.11
N ARG A 11 32.61 -10.90 29.25
CA ARG A 11 33.08 -11.73 28.13
C ARG A 11 32.09 -12.84 27.76
N LEU A 12 31.44 -13.46 28.75
CA LEU A 12 30.40 -14.46 28.52
C LEU A 12 29.16 -13.83 27.86
N LEU A 13 28.76 -12.63 28.28
CA LEU A 13 27.67 -11.86 27.64
C LEU A 13 28.01 -11.35 26.23
N GLN A 14 29.29 -11.25 25.86
CA GLN A 14 29.73 -10.95 24.49
C GLN A 14 29.80 -12.19 23.61
N GLN A 15 30.14 -13.36 24.18
CA GLN A 15 30.13 -14.64 23.45
C GLN A 15 28.72 -15.16 23.15
N ASP A 16 27.74 -14.91 24.02
CA ASP A 16 26.32 -15.25 23.77
C ASP A 16 25.61 -14.32 22.76
N ARG A 17 26.33 -13.34 22.18
CA ARG A 17 25.79 -12.40 21.18
C ARG A 17 26.33 -12.57 19.76
N GLU A 18 27.24 -13.51 19.54
CA GLU A 18 27.91 -13.68 18.23
C GLU A 18 27.67 -15.03 17.54
N GLU A 19 26.80 -15.90 18.07
CA GLU A 19 26.35 -17.10 17.35
C GLU A 19 24.85 -17.00 17.00
N ASP A 20 24.50 -17.42 15.78
CA ASP A 20 23.16 -17.48 15.18
C ASP A 20 22.54 -16.21 14.56
N THR A 21 23.34 -15.49 13.78
CA THR A 21 22.81 -14.94 12.50
C THR A 21 23.47 -15.60 11.30
N ASN A 22 23.68 -16.92 11.38
CA ASN A 22 23.76 -17.72 10.17
C ASN A 22 22.33 -17.78 9.63
N GLY A 23 21.98 -16.78 8.82
CA GLY A 23 20.67 -16.72 8.16
C GLY A 23 20.44 -18.05 7.46
N GLU A 24 19.61 -18.90 8.06
CA GLU A 24 18.80 -19.83 7.31
C GLU A 24 18.11 -18.96 6.27
N VAL A 25 18.66 -18.98 5.05
CA VAL A 25 17.91 -18.73 3.84
C VAL A 25 16.82 -19.78 3.91
N THR A 26 15.70 -19.42 4.55
CA THR A 26 14.46 -20.15 4.43
C THR A 26 14.26 -20.25 2.93
N SER A 27 14.50 -21.44 2.39
CA SER A 27 14.21 -21.73 0.99
C SER A 27 12.78 -21.28 0.81
N ALA A 28 12.58 -20.17 0.11
CA ALA A 28 11.27 -19.54 -0.02
C ALA A 28 10.27 -20.64 -0.37
N THR A 29 9.24 -20.82 0.47
CA THR A 29 8.25 -21.87 0.27
C THR A 29 7.78 -21.79 -1.18
N ASN A 30 7.94 -22.86 -1.94
CA ASN A 30 7.57 -22.83 -3.35
C ASN A 30 6.04 -22.80 -3.47
N LEU A 31 5.50 -21.61 -3.73
CA LEU A 31 4.06 -21.36 -3.91
C LEU A 31 3.60 -21.52 -5.37
N ALA A 32 4.50 -21.86 -6.30
CA ALA A 32 4.17 -21.93 -7.73
C ALA A 32 3.07 -22.96 -8.04
N CYS A 33 2.92 -23.99 -7.20
CA CYS A 33 1.85 -24.98 -7.35
C CYS A 33 0.43 -24.43 -7.10
N TYR A 34 0.31 -23.23 -6.52
CA TYR A 34 -0.97 -22.53 -6.29
C TYR A 34 -1.24 -21.42 -7.30
N MET A 35 -0.35 -21.21 -8.29
CA MET A 35 -0.45 -20.12 -9.27
C MET A 35 -0.52 -20.68 -10.69
N GLN A 36 -1.35 -20.06 -11.54
CA GLN A 36 -1.43 -20.44 -12.96
C GLN A 36 -0.28 -19.83 -13.79
N ASP A 37 0.08 -18.58 -13.48
CA ASP A 37 1.19 -17.85 -14.11
C ASP A 37 2.00 -17.13 -13.01
N PRO A 38 3.12 -17.72 -12.54
CA PRO A 38 3.95 -17.14 -11.48
C PRO A 38 4.67 -15.84 -11.88
N ASP A 39 4.84 -15.59 -13.18
CA ASP A 39 5.56 -14.42 -13.70
C ASP A 39 4.62 -13.24 -13.97
N PHE A 40 3.29 -13.46 -13.91
CA PHE A 40 2.30 -12.40 -14.05
C PHE A 40 2.43 -11.38 -12.91
N GLY A 41 2.66 -10.12 -13.28
CA GLY A 41 2.93 -9.05 -12.33
C GLY A 41 2.30 -7.72 -12.74
N TYR A 42 2.52 -6.71 -11.90
CA TYR A 42 1.97 -5.38 -12.11
C TYR A 42 2.40 -4.75 -13.44
N GLN A 43 1.42 -4.26 -14.21
CA GLN A 43 1.63 -3.48 -15.43
C GLN A 43 1.62 -1.97 -15.11
N ASP A 44 2.66 -1.26 -15.52
CA ASP A 44 2.80 0.17 -15.19
C ASP A 44 1.93 1.06 -16.11
N PHE A 45 0.76 1.47 -15.59
CA PHE A 45 -0.19 2.37 -16.27
C PHE A 45 0.32 3.81 -16.42
N ALA A 46 1.43 4.18 -15.79
CA ALA A 46 2.05 5.50 -15.96
C ALA A 46 3.04 5.57 -17.14
N ARG A 47 3.36 4.43 -17.78
CA ARG A 47 4.25 4.40 -18.95
C ARG A 47 3.52 4.95 -20.19
N ARG A 48 3.96 6.12 -20.67
CA ARG A 48 3.52 6.77 -21.92
C ARG A 48 3.98 6.00 -23.17
N ASN A 49 3.47 4.80 -23.39
CA ASN A 49 3.51 4.18 -24.71
C ASN A 49 2.09 4.25 -25.31
N GLU A 50 2.00 4.82 -26.51
CA GLU A 50 0.90 5.67 -26.97
C GLU A 50 -0.45 5.03 -27.34
N ASP A 51 -0.68 3.72 -27.18
CA ASP A 51 -1.92 3.10 -27.69
C ASP A 51 -2.77 2.31 -26.67
N GLN A 52 -2.39 2.23 -25.39
CA GLN A 52 -3.01 1.27 -24.45
C GLN A 52 -3.39 1.79 -23.05
N THR A 53 -3.36 3.09 -22.77
CA THR A 53 -3.83 3.56 -21.47
C THR A 53 -5.36 3.65 -21.48
N GLN A 54 -6.05 2.54 -21.27
CA GLN A 54 -7.46 2.58 -20.86
C GLN A 54 -7.51 3.31 -19.51
N VAL A 55 -7.81 4.61 -19.58
CA VAL A 55 -8.00 5.44 -18.40
C VAL A 55 -9.35 5.06 -17.81
N PHE A 56 -9.34 4.53 -16.59
CA PHE A 56 -10.55 4.35 -15.81
C PHE A 56 -10.89 5.67 -15.13
N ARG A 57 -11.98 6.32 -15.54
CA ARG A 57 -12.44 7.56 -14.89
C ARG A 57 -13.35 7.18 -13.75
N VAL A 58 -13.05 7.66 -12.54
CA VAL A 58 -13.85 7.33 -11.35
C VAL A 58 -15.31 7.78 -11.51
N GLN A 59 -15.55 8.84 -12.27
CA GLN A 59 -16.90 9.37 -12.58
C GLN A 59 -17.76 8.37 -13.35
N ASP A 60 -17.13 7.49 -14.15
CA ASP A 60 -17.85 6.49 -14.94
C ASP A 60 -18.25 5.28 -14.08
N TYR A 61 -17.49 4.98 -13.02
CA TYR A 61 -17.76 3.87 -12.11
C TYR A 61 -17.03 4.04 -10.76
N SER A 62 -17.68 4.71 -9.80
CA SER A 62 -17.17 4.92 -8.43
C SER A 62 -17.63 3.83 -7.44
N TRP A 63 -16.99 3.76 -6.27
CA TRP A 63 -17.45 2.87 -5.20
C TRP A 63 -18.80 3.35 -4.66
N GLU A 64 -18.92 4.65 -4.43
CA GLU A 64 -20.05 5.32 -3.80
C GLU A 64 -21.33 5.20 -4.65
N ASP A 65 -21.22 5.39 -5.97
CA ASP A 65 -22.39 5.41 -6.85
C ASP A 65 -22.73 4.02 -7.39
N HIS A 66 -21.73 3.14 -7.58
CA HIS A 66 -21.91 1.87 -8.29
C HIS A 66 -21.43 0.66 -7.49
N GLY A 67 -20.16 0.65 -7.10
CA GLY A 67 -19.49 -0.52 -6.51
C GLY A 67 -20.19 -1.05 -5.27
N PHE A 68 -20.49 -0.18 -4.31
CA PHE A 68 -21.20 -0.52 -3.08
C PHE A 68 -22.56 -1.15 -3.37
N SER A 69 -23.37 -0.50 -4.21
CA SER A 69 -24.72 -0.97 -4.56
C SER A 69 -24.70 -2.36 -5.20
N LEU A 70 -23.75 -2.63 -6.09
CA LEU A 70 -23.60 -3.95 -6.71
C LEU A 70 -23.19 -5.02 -5.68
N VAL A 71 -22.17 -4.75 -4.87
CA VAL A 71 -21.73 -5.70 -3.84
C VAL A 71 -22.86 -5.96 -2.85
N ASN A 72 -23.54 -4.92 -2.37
CA ASN A 72 -24.62 -5.07 -1.40
C ASN A 72 -25.80 -5.87 -1.95
N ARG A 73 -26.07 -5.78 -3.26
CA ARG A 73 -27.09 -6.58 -3.94
C ARG A 73 -26.70 -8.05 -4.08
N LEU A 74 -25.41 -8.35 -4.31
CA LEU A 74 -24.92 -9.71 -4.52
C LEU A 74 -24.53 -10.42 -3.21
N TYR A 75 -24.04 -9.65 -2.23
CA TYR A 75 -23.54 -10.12 -0.95
C TYR A 75 -23.62 -9.01 0.11
N SER A 76 -24.82 -8.81 0.66
CA SER A 76 -25.18 -7.67 1.52
C SER A 76 -24.24 -7.45 2.70
N ASP A 77 -23.95 -8.50 3.45
CA ASP A 77 -23.17 -8.40 4.69
C ASP A 77 -21.74 -7.92 4.41
N ILE A 78 -21.17 -8.35 3.29
CA ILE A 78 -19.82 -7.94 2.86
C ILE A 78 -19.82 -6.51 2.31
N GLY A 79 -20.87 -6.09 1.60
CA GLY A 79 -20.98 -4.72 1.09
C GLY A 79 -20.83 -3.67 2.19
N HIS A 80 -21.54 -3.85 3.30
CA HIS A 80 -21.46 -2.96 4.46
C HIS A 80 -20.10 -3.02 5.16
N LEU A 81 -19.52 -4.20 5.35
CA LEU A 81 -18.20 -4.35 5.99
C LEU A 81 -17.07 -3.70 5.17
N LEU A 82 -17.11 -3.83 3.84
CA LEU A 82 -16.14 -3.18 2.95
C LEU A 82 -16.28 -1.66 2.99
N ASP A 83 -17.50 -1.17 2.92
CA ASP A 83 -17.76 0.27 2.98
C ASP A 83 -17.31 0.88 4.32
N GLU A 84 -17.61 0.21 5.43
CA GLU A 84 -17.14 0.61 6.75
C GLU A 84 -15.61 0.59 6.82
N LYS A 85 -14.95 -0.43 6.27
CA LYS A 85 -13.49 -0.54 6.23
C LYS A 85 -12.84 0.63 5.48
N PHE A 86 -13.36 0.98 4.29
CA PHE A 86 -12.87 2.13 3.51
C PHE A 86 -13.09 3.45 4.26
N ARG A 87 -14.29 3.68 4.81
CA ARG A 87 -14.59 4.88 5.59
C ARG A 87 -13.78 4.97 6.87
N LEU A 88 -13.47 3.86 7.52
CA LEU A 88 -12.66 3.84 8.73
C LEU A 88 -11.24 4.30 8.43
N VAL A 89 -10.61 3.77 7.38
CA VAL A 89 -9.25 4.17 6.98
C VAL A 89 -9.22 5.61 6.47
N ASP A 90 -10.23 6.05 5.71
CA ASP A 90 -10.36 7.46 5.34
C ASP A 90 -10.62 8.35 6.58
N GLY A 91 -11.28 7.85 7.62
CA GLY A 91 -11.51 8.56 8.88
C GLY A 91 -10.27 8.70 9.78
N LEU A 92 -9.21 7.92 9.54
CA LEU A 92 -8.01 7.95 10.39
C LEU A 92 -7.30 9.30 10.32
N GLN A 93 -6.84 9.77 11.48
CA GLN A 93 -6.17 11.06 11.62
C GLN A 93 -4.71 10.97 11.16
N SER A 94 -4.36 11.71 10.10
CA SER A 94 -3.02 11.81 9.50
C SER A 94 -2.27 13.09 9.92
N SER A 95 -2.66 13.72 11.03
CA SER A 95 -2.26 15.09 11.38
C SER A 95 -0.75 15.31 11.49
N ALA A 96 -0.04 14.40 12.14
CA ALA A 96 1.41 14.51 12.31
C ALA A 96 2.17 14.32 10.98
N MET A 97 1.69 13.42 10.11
CA MET A 97 2.27 13.16 8.79
C MET A 97 2.07 14.34 7.85
N ALA A 98 0.84 14.86 7.79
CA ALA A 98 0.48 15.96 6.92
C ALA A 98 1.16 17.28 7.33
N LYS A 99 1.24 17.55 8.64
CA LYS A 99 1.97 18.72 9.17
C LYS A 99 3.43 18.75 8.74
N ARG A 100 4.10 17.59 8.66
CA ARG A 100 5.49 17.49 8.18
C ARG A 100 5.64 17.78 6.69
N GLN A 101 4.65 17.35 5.90
CA GLN A 101 4.58 17.68 4.47
C GLN A 101 4.06 19.10 4.21
N GLY A 102 3.75 19.87 5.25
CA GLY A 102 3.23 21.24 5.12
C GLY A 102 1.85 21.30 4.47
N CYS A 103 1.03 20.26 4.64
CA CYS A 103 -0.32 20.17 4.05
C CYS A 103 -1.36 19.74 5.08
N GLU A 104 -2.63 19.89 4.70
CA GLU A 104 -3.75 19.43 5.53
C GLU A 104 -3.85 17.90 5.58
N PRO A 105 -4.35 17.31 6.69
CA PRO A 105 -4.43 15.85 6.84
C PRO A 105 -5.26 15.14 5.77
N SER A 106 -6.34 15.78 5.31
CA SER A 106 -7.18 15.27 4.23
C SER A 106 -6.46 15.31 2.88
N VAL A 107 -5.73 16.39 2.59
CA VAL A 107 -4.94 16.56 1.35
C VAL A 107 -3.85 15.51 1.25
N PHE A 108 -3.13 15.26 2.34
CA PHE A 108 -2.11 14.21 2.39
C PHE A 108 -2.69 12.82 2.08
N LYS A 109 -3.78 12.44 2.77
CA LYS A 109 -4.44 11.14 2.55
C LYS A 109 -4.96 10.99 1.13
N ARG A 110 -5.65 12.02 0.61
CA ARG A 110 -6.13 12.07 -0.77
C ARG A 110 -4.97 11.93 -1.76
N GLY A 111 -3.83 12.56 -1.51
CA GLY A 111 -2.63 12.43 -2.34
C GLY A 111 -2.07 11.01 -2.36
N VAL A 112 -2.00 10.34 -1.21
CA VAL A 112 -1.58 8.92 -1.14
C VAL A 112 -2.58 8.02 -1.88
N TRP A 113 -3.87 8.18 -1.61
CA TRP A 113 -4.94 7.38 -2.22
C TRP A 113 -4.95 7.52 -3.74
N ASN A 114 -4.95 8.77 -4.24
CA ASN A 114 -4.99 9.07 -5.67
C ASN A 114 -3.69 8.66 -6.37
N TYR A 115 -2.54 8.71 -5.70
CA TYR A 115 -1.30 8.17 -6.24
C TYR A 115 -1.40 6.66 -6.45
N ILE A 116 -1.99 5.92 -5.51
CA ILE A 116 -2.19 4.47 -5.65
C ILE A 116 -3.19 4.15 -6.76
N HIS A 117 -4.35 4.80 -6.77
CA HIS A 117 -5.34 4.64 -7.84
C HIS A 117 -4.74 4.96 -9.22
N CYS A 118 -3.91 5.99 -9.32
CA CYS A 118 -3.19 6.32 -10.55
C CYS A 118 -2.24 5.19 -11.00
N MET A 119 -1.62 4.45 -10.08
CA MET A 119 -0.80 3.28 -10.45
C MET A 119 -1.66 2.20 -11.12
N PHE A 120 -2.95 2.10 -10.79
CA PHE A 120 -3.90 1.18 -11.44
C PHE A 120 -4.68 1.82 -12.60
N GLY A 121 -4.25 2.98 -13.11
CA GLY A 121 -4.90 3.64 -14.24
C GLY A 121 -6.20 4.39 -13.91
N ILE A 122 -6.56 4.50 -12.63
CA ILE A 122 -7.76 5.21 -12.17
C ILE A 122 -7.46 6.71 -12.02
N ARG A 123 -8.29 7.55 -12.65
CA ARG A 123 -8.17 9.02 -12.64
C ARG A 123 -9.38 9.68 -12.00
N TYR A 124 -9.11 10.71 -11.20
CA TYR A 124 -10.10 11.64 -10.66
C TYR A 124 -10.01 12.95 -11.43
N ASP A 125 -11.03 13.28 -12.23
CA ASP A 125 -11.04 14.51 -13.06
C ASP A 125 -10.97 15.81 -12.25
N ASP A 126 -11.36 15.80 -10.98
CA ASP A 126 -11.34 16.95 -10.07
C ASP A 126 -10.02 17.10 -9.27
N TYR A 127 -9.00 16.29 -9.59
CA TYR A 127 -7.74 16.25 -8.84
C TYR A 127 -6.53 16.64 -9.68
N ASP A 128 -5.75 17.62 -9.20
CA ASP A 128 -4.48 17.99 -9.83
C ASP A 128 -3.37 17.01 -9.44
N TYR A 129 -3.05 16.09 -10.36
CA TYR A 129 -1.97 15.11 -10.16
C TYR A 129 -0.56 15.71 -10.09
N ALA A 130 -0.37 16.99 -10.44
CA ALA A 130 0.88 17.68 -10.17
C ALA A 130 1.14 17.80 -8.65
N GLU A 131 0.09 17.89 -7.83
CA GLU A 131 0.19 17.99 -6.37
C GLU A 131 0.85 16.75 -5.75
N VAL A 132 0.66 15.56 -6.32
CA VAL A 132 1.28 14.32 -5.83
C VAL A 132 2.81 14.44 -5.74
N ASN A 133 3.43 15.15 -6.69
CA ASN A 133 4.88 15.36 -6.68
C ASN A 133 5.35 16.35 -5.62
N GLN A 134 4.46 17.24 -5.17
CA GLN A 134 4.73 18.21 -4.12
C GLN A 134 4.48 17.59 -2.73
N LEU A 135 3.43 16.79 -2.60
CA LEU A 135 2.98 16.18 -1.35
C LEU A 135 3.78 14.94 -0.95
N LEU A 136 4.13 14.09 -1.93
CA LEU A 136 4.75 12.79 -1.68
C LEU A 136 6.23 12.81 -2.06
N GLU A 137 7.10 12.73 -1.05
CA GLU A 137 8.54 12.60 -1.24
C GLU A 137 8.89 11.40 -2.13
N ARG A 138 10.02 11.49 -2.84
CA ARG A 138 10.48 10.41 -3.74
C ARG A 138 10.60 9.06 -3.05
N MET A 139 11.17 9.01 -1.84
CA MET A 139 11.35 7.73 -1.12
C MET A 139 10.02 7.15 -0.66
N LEU A 140 9.06 7.98 -0.30
CA LEU A 140 7.70 7.52 -0.02
C LEU A 140 7.06 6.93 -1.28
N LYS A 141 7.16 7.61 -2.42
CA LYS A 141 6.58 7.12 -3.69
C LYS A 141 7.16 5.77 -4.10
N VAL A 142 8.46 5.56 -3.88
CA VAL A 142 9.13 4.27 -4.10
C VAL A 142 8.61 3.21 -3.12
N TYR A 143 8.48 3.54 -1.84
CA TYR A 143 7.93 2.61 -0.84
C TYR A 143 6.49 2.22 -1.19
N ILE A 144 5.61 3.20 -1.40
CA ILE A 144 4.21 2.97 -1.79
C ILE A 144 4.15 2.08 -3.03
N LYS A 145 4.87 2.43 -4.11
CA LYS A 145 4.86 1.62 -5.35
C LYS A 145 5.38 0.19 -5.12
N THR A 146 6.39 0.02 -4.26
CA THR A 146 6.93 -1.31 -3.95
C THR A 146 5.89 -2.13 -3.18
N VAL A 147 5.35 -1.62 -2.09
CA VAL A 147 4.35 -2.35 -1.28
C VAL A 147 3.07 -2.61 -2.07
N THR A 148 2.64 -1.68 -2.91
CA THR A 148 1.43 -1.84 -3.72
C THR A 148 1.62 -2.85 -4.85
N CYS A 149 2.74 -2.81 -5.58
CA CYS A 149 2.89 -3.51 -6.87
C CYS A 149 3.88 -4.68 -6.85
N TYR A 150 4.83 -4.67 -5.92
CA TYR A 150 5.91 -5.66 -5.79
C TYR A 150 6.22 -5.93 -4.31
N PRO A 151 5.22 -6.31 -3.48
CA PRO A 151 5.38 -6.42 -2.04
C PRO A 151 6.53 -7.36 -1.63
N GLU A 152 6.81 -8.39 -2.42
CA GLU A 152 7.91 -9.34 -2.23
C GLU A 152 9.30 -8.70 -2.27
N LYS A 153 9.43 -7.50 -2.84
CA LYS A 153 10.69 -6.72 -2.89
C LYS A 153 10.86 -5.76 -1.71
N THR A 154 9.89 -5.71 -0.80
CA THR A 154 9.97 -4.87 0.40
C THR A 154 11.01 -5.45 1.36
N ASN A 155 11.88 -4.60 1.89
CA ASN A 155 12.89 -5.01 2.87
C ASN A 155 13.03 -3.99 4.00
N SER A 156 13.70 -4.39 5.09
CA SER A 156 13.87 -3.53 6.26
C SER A 156 14.58 -2.22 5.92
N GLU A 157 15.58 -2.25 5.03
CA GLU A 157 16.30 -1.03 4.66
C GLU A 157 15.38 -0.03 3.95
N MET A 158 14.48 -0.50 3.07
CA MET A 158 13.47 0.34 2.44
C MET A 158 12.57 0.94 3.52
N PHE A 159 12.08 0.10 4.44
CA PHE A 159 11.22 0.53 5.54
C PHE A 159 11.89 1.57 6.44
N ASP A 160 13.17 1.41 6.75
CA ASP A 160 13.94 2.29 7.62
C ASP A 160 14.37 3.58 6.90
N ARG A 161 14.67 3.50 5.60
CA ARG A 161 15.11 4.65 4.79
C ARG A 161 13.98 5.61 4.49
N PHE A 162 12.77 5.12 4.19
CA PHE A 162 11.64 6.03 3.97
C PHE A 162 11.22 6.60 5.33
N TRP A 163 11.19 7.94 5.40
CA TRP A 163 10.68 8.67 6.55
C TRP A 163 11.26 8.25 7.91
N LYS A 164 12.59 8.36 8.03
CA LYS A 164 13.32 8.21 9.31
C LYS A 164 12.72 9.01 10.48
N GLN A 165 12.00 10.10 10.17
CA GLN A 165 11.41 11.01 11.15
C GLN A 165 9.99 10.62 11.61
N PHE A 166 9.40 9.57 11.02
CA PHE A 166 8.05 9.12 11.32
C PHE A 166 8.08 7.98 12.34
N LYS A 167 7.09 7.97 13.25
CA LYS A 167 6.86 6.87 14.18
C LYS A 167 6.42 5.63 13.40
N HIS A 168 6.71 4.44 13.94
CA HIS A 168 6.21 3.19 13.35
C HIS A 168 4.69 3.18 13.18
N SER A 169 3.93 3.76 14.11
CA SER A 169 2.46 3.89 13.98
C SER A 169 2.04 4.69 12.74
N GLU A 170 2.82 5.71 12.36
CA GLU A 170 2.56 6.52 11.17
C GLU A 170 2.92 5.74 9.88
N LYS A 171 4.01 4.95 9.92
CA LYS A 171 4.33 4.03 8.82
C LYS A 171 3.24 2.98 8.63
N VAL A 172 2.71 2.42 9.72
CA VAL A 172 1.57 1.48 9.68
C VAL A 172 0.33 2.16 9.10
N HIS A 173 0.03 3.40 9.50
CA HIS A 173 -1.08 4.17 8.93
C HIS A 173 -1.00 4.26 7.40
N VAL A 174 0.19 4.52 6.85
CA VAL A 174 0.36 4.55 5.39
C VAL A 174 0.15 3.18 4.76
N ASN A 175 0.52 2.08 5.42
CA ASN A 175 0.20 0.74 4.93
C ASN A 175 -1.31 0.46 4.93
N LEU A 176 -2.07 1.01 5.88
CA LEU A 176 -3.54 0.92 5.84
C LEU A 176 -4.10 1.64 4.61
N LEU A 177 -3.64 2.87 4.33
CA LEU A 177 -4.01 3.59 3.11
C LEU A 177 -3.63 2.81 1.85
N ILE A 178 -2.44 2.20 1.84
CA ILE A 178 -1.97 1.37 0.71
C ILE A 178 -2.89 0.18 0.47
N LEU A 179 -3.20 -0.59 1.51
CA LEU A 179 -4.01 -1.80 1.42
C LEU A 179 -5.43 -1.48 0.94
N GLU A 180 -6.07 -0.46 1.52
CA GLU A 180 -7.45 -0.13 1.20
C GLU A 180 -7.59 0.50 -0.19
N ALA A 181 -6.71 1.43 -0.57
CA ALA A 181 -6.76 2.02 -1.91
C ALA A 181 -6.47 0.98 -3.01
N ARG A 182 -5.53 0.06 -2.76
CA ARG A 182 -5.26 -1.06 -3.68
C ARG A 182 -6.49 -1.96 -3.83
N MET A 183 -7.08 -2.38 -2.71
CA MET A 183 -8.24 -3.25 -2.71
C MET A 183 -9.45 -2.60 -3.38
N GLN A 184 -9.70 -1.30 -3.12
CA GLN A 184 -10.78 -0.57 -3.77
C GLN A 184 -10.56 -0.50 -5.29
N ALA A 185 -9.34 -0.19 -5.76
CA ALA A 185 -9.04 -0.16 -7.19
C ALA A 185 -9.29 -1.52 -7.88
N GLU A 186 -8.78 -2.61 -7.30
CA GLU A 186 -8.97 -3.97 -7.82
C GLU A 186 -10.47 -4.36 -7.86
N LEU A 187 -11.22 -4.01 -6.82
CA LEU A 187 -12.67 -4.24 -6.77
C LEU A 187 -13.43 -3.44 -7.82
N LEU A 188 -13.08 -2.17 -8.04
CA LEU A 188 -13.77 -1.34 -9.03
C LEU A 188 -13.68 -1.92 -10.44
N TYR A 189 -12.51 -2.40 -10.85
CA TYR A 189 -12.36 -3.09 -12.14
C TYR A 189 -13.20 -4.37 -12.22
N ALA A 190 -13.15 -5.22 -11.20
CA ALA A 190 -13.91 -6.47 -11.19
C ALA A 190 -15.43 -6.21 -11.22
N LEU A 191 -15.91 -5.24 -10.44
CA LEU A 191 -17.32 -4.88 -10.33
C LEU A 191 -17.84 -4.19 -11.59
N GLN A 192 -17.03 -3.34 -12.22
CA GLN A 192 -17.36 -2.74 -13.51
C GLN A 192 -17.53 -3.82 -14.59
N ALA A 193 -16.62 -4.80 -14.63
CA ALA A 193 -16.72 -5.93 -15.57
C ALA A 193 -17.98 -6.77 -15.34
N ILE A 194 -18.34 -7.05 -14.08
CA ILE A 194 -19.61 -7.73 -13.74
C ILE A 194 -20.80 -6.90 -14.21
N THR A 195 -20.79 -5.59 -13.96
CA THR A 195 -21.88 -4.69 -14.38
C THR A 195 -22.05 -4.70 -15.89
N GLN A 196 -20.95 -4.63 -16.65
CA GLN A 196 -20.98 -4.69 -18.11
C GLN A 196 -21.56 -6.03 -18.60
N TYR A 197 -21.17 -7.16 -17.99
CA TYR A 197 -21.73 -8.48 -18.31
C TYR A 197 -23.22 -8.58 -17.98
N MET A 198 -23.69 -7.94 -16.90
CA MET A 198 -25.10 -7.95 -16.53
C MET A 198 -25.99 -7.11 -17.47
N ILE A 199 -25.41 -6.15 -18.18
CA ILE A 199 -26.11 -5.23 -19.08
C ILE A 199 -26.01 -5.69 -20.55
N SER A 200 -25.00 -6.49 -20.90
CA SER A 200 -24.84 -7.12 -22.22
C SER A 200 -25.83 -8.25 -22.47
#